data_AF-A0A8K0DHY6-F1
#
_entry.id   AF-A0A8K0DHY6-F1
#
_cell.length_a   1.000
_cell.length_b   1.000
_cell.length_c   1.000
_cell.angle_alpha   90.00
_cell.angle_beta   90.00
_cell.angle_gamma   90.00
#
_symmetry.space_group_name_H-M   'P 1'
#
loop_
_entity.id
_entity.type
_entity.pdbx_description
1 polymer ?
#
loop_
_entity_poly.entity_id
_entity_poly.type
_entity_poly.pdbx_seq_one_letter_code
_entity_poly.pdbx_strand_id
1 'polypeptide(L)'
;MNVAPSVGEMFLMSLADTTMNKSLRVSKVSCCVVNCSSSYANTSDDVKFYRFPSRSYEKNRRKTWINNVDRTLPGNKPWEPKENDRICSKHFVGNSKSNIELHPAYNPTIFPK
;
A
#
# COMPACT_ATOMS: atom_id res chain seq x y z
N MET A 1 47.06 28.49 37.69
CA MET A 1 46.10 27.38 37.81
C MET A 1 44.76 27.95 37.45
N ASN A 2 44.39 27.85 36.17
CA ASN A 2 43.32 28.65 35.59
C ASN A 2 42.11 27.78 35.25
N VAL A 3 41.01 28.10 35.92
CA VAL A 3 39.63 28.18 35.43
C VAL A 3 39.06 26.94 34.74
N ALA A 4 38.19 26.23 35.46
CA ALA A 4 37.25 25.28 34.90
C ALA A 4 36.23 26.00 33.98
N PRO A 5 35.91 25.48 32.79
CA PRO A 5 34.90 26.09 31.94
C PRO A 5 33.49 25.73 32.40
N SER A 6 32.70 26.79 32.58
CA SER A 6 31.29 26.96 32.19
C SER A 6 30.46 25.71 31.90
N VAL A 7 29.41 25.52 32.70
CA VAL A 7 28.23 24.73 32.36
C VAL A 7 27.60 25.27 31.07
N GLY A 8 27.98 24.66 29.95
CA GLY A 8 27.39 24.91 28.64
C GLY A 8 26.05 24.20 28.52
N GLU A 9 25.01 25.03 28.47
CA GLU A 9 23.65 24.80 27.98
C GLU A 9 23.30 23.46 27.36
N MET A 10 22.20 22.93 27.89
CA MET A 10 21.33 21.95 27.28
C MET A 10 20.91 22.36 25.86
N PHE A 11 21.40 21.68 24.84
CA PHE A 11 20.64 21.57 23.59
C PHE A 11 20.98 20.29 22.83
N LEU A 12 19.95 19.70 22.23
CA LEU A 12 19.92 18.52 21.36
C LEU A 12 19.77 17.15 22.06
N MET A 13 18.60 16.91 22.68
CA MET A 13 17.99 15.58 22.59
C MET A 13 17.48 15.38 21.16
N SER A 14 18.37 14.98 20.25
CA SER A 14 18.04 14.69 18.86
C SER A 14 17.89 13.18 18.65
N LEU A 15 16.66 12.81 18.31
CA LEU A 15 16.24 11.61 17.58
C LEU A 15 16.76 10.27 18.11
N ALA A 16 16.04 9.74 19.09
CA ALA A 16 15.87 8.29 19.21
C ALA A 16 15.04 7.77 18.01
N ASP A 17 15.55 7.87 16.78
CA ASP A 17 15.11 6.97 15.72
C ASP A 17 16.01 5.75 15.82
N THR A 18 15.60 4.86 16.73
CA THR A 18 16.04 3.47 16.72
C THR A 18 15.81 2.99 15.29
N THR A 19 16.90 2.87 14.53
CA THR A 19 16.92 2.24 13.22
C THR A 19 16.26 0.89 13.39
N MET A 20 14.98 0.83 13.02
CA MET A 20 14.24 -0.41 12.96
C MET A 20 14.98 -1.27 11.95
N ASN A 21 15.81 -2.17 12.46
CA ASN A 21 16.36 -3.30 11.76
C ASN A 21 15.18 -4.22 11.42
N LYS A 22 14.35 -3.78 10.46
CA LYS A 22 13.18 -4.48 9.98
C LYS A 22 13.74 -5.61 9.13
N SER A 23 14.06 -6.73 9.80
CA SER A 23 14.37 -8.02 9.20
C SER A 23 13.55 -8.16 7.92
N LEU A 24 14.24 -8.15 6.78
CA LEU A 24 13.67 -8.12 5.44
C LEU A 24 12.93 -9.42 5.18
N ARG A 25 11.74 -9.59 5.76
CA ARG A 25 10.72 -10.43 5.15
C ARG A 25 10.37 -9.74 3.85
N VAL A 26 11.12 -10.04 2.80
CA VAL A 26 10.77 -9.69 1.42
C VAL A 26 9.50 -10.46 1.09
N SER A 27 8.37 -9.96 1.59
CA SER A 27 7.06 -10.42 1.19
C SER A 27 6.94 -10.02 -0.27
N LYS A 28 6.91 -11.01 -1.17
CA LYS A 28 6.75 -10.82 -2.63
C LYS A 28 5.39 -10.24 -3.03
N VAL A 29 4.61 -9.76 -2.06
CA VAL A 29 3.27 -9.24 -2.28
C VAL A 29 3.39 -7.76 -2.60
N SER A 30 3.12 -7.42 -3.85
CA SER A 30 3.06 -6.06 -4.36
C SER A 30 1.66 -5.72 -4.88
N CYS A 31 1.41 -4.43 -5.07
CA CYS A 31 0.23 -3.97 -5.78
C CYS A 31 0.26 -4.45 -7.24
N CYS A 32 -0.85 -4.98 -7.73
CA CYS A 32 -0.99 -5.44 -9.13
C CYS A 32 -1.32 -4.32 -10.12
N VAL A 33 -1.58 -3.10 -9.63
CA VAL A 33 -1.89 -1.92 -10.43
C VAL A 33 -0.67 -1.49 -11.25
N VAL A 34 -0.88 -1.22 -12.54
CA VAL A 34 0.17 -0.72 -13.44
C VAL A 34 0.72 0.60 -12.91
N ASN A 35 2.03 0.81 -12.97
CA ASN A 35 2.73 1.96 -12.41
C ASN A 35 2.60 2.14 -10.88
N CYS A 36 2.14 1.13 -10.14
CA CYS A 36 2.19 1.12 -8.68
C CYS A 36 3.33 0.23 -8.18
N SER A 37 4.36 0.84 -7.62
CA SER A 37 5.49 0.12 -7.01
C SER A 37 5.23 -0.27 -5.55
N SER A 38 4.03 -0.01 -5.00
CA SER A 38 3.73 -0.27 -3.58
C SER A 38 3.83 -1.77 -3.26
N SER A 39 4.59 -2.11 -2.23
CA SER A 39 4.85 -3.46 -1.73
C SER A 39 5.06 -3.40 -0.23
N TYR A 40 4.89 -4.53 0.46
CA TYR A 40 5.17 -4.59 1.90
C TYR A 40 6.61 -4.20 2.27
N ALA A 41 7.55 -4.25 1.33
CA ALA A 41 8.94 -3.88 1.54
C ALA A 41 9.22 -2.38 1.44
N ASN A 42 8.36 -1.60 0.75
CA ASN A 42 8.62 -0.19 0.45
C ASN A 42 7.50 0.78 0.90
N THR A 43 6.47 0.28 1.58
CA THR A 43 5.42 1.12 2.14
C THR A 43 5.45 1.14 3.65
N SER A 44 4.96 2.23 4.25
CA SER A 44 4.67 2.27 5.69
C SER A 44 3.62 1.22 6.06
N ASP A 45 3.57 0.87 7.35
CA ASP A 45 2.63 -0.11 7.88
C ASP A 45 1.16 0.35 7.78
N ASP A 46 0.91 1.61 7.41
CA ASP A 46 -0.44 2.17 7.18
C ASP A 46 -1.07 1.71 5.86
N VAL A 47 -0.24 1.31 4.89
CA VAL A 47 -0.73 0.88 3.57
C VAL A 47 -1.19 -0.55 3.63
N LYS A 48 -2.51 -0.75 3.50
CA LYS A 48 -3.13 -2.08 3.51
C LYS A 48 -3.17 -2.66 2.11
N PHE A 49 -2.99 -3.96 1.98
CA PHE A 49 -3.10 -4.68 0.72
C PHE A 49 -4.35 -5.55 0.73
N TYR A 50 -5.30 -5.23 -0.15
CA TYR A 50 -6.58 -5.93 -0.23
C TYR A 50 -6.55 -7.03 -1.29
N ARG A 51 -7.10 -8.19 -0.94
CA ARG A 51 -7.39 -9.29 -1.88
C ARG A 51 -8.56 -8.91 -2.78
N PHE A 52 -8.56 -9.45 -3.99
CA PHE A 52 -9.76 -9.42 -4.82
C PHE A 52 -10.89 -10.18 -4.13
N PRO A 53 -12.14 -9.68 -4.20
CA PRO A 53 -13.29 -10.40 -3.65
C PRO A 53 -13.38 -11.80 -4.27
N SER A 54 -13.60 -12.80 -3.42
CA SER A 54 -13.69 -14.22 -3.81
C SER A 54 -15.04 -14.86 -3.50
N ARG A 55 -15.87 -14.20 -2.68
CA ARG A 55 -17.17 -14.73 -2.28
C ARG A 55 -18.15 -14.73 -3.46
N SER A 56 -19.05 -15.71 -3.46
CA SER A 56 -20.00 -15.93 -4.56
C SER A 56 -20.90 -14.72 -4.84
N TYR A 57 -21.26 -13.95 -3.82
CA TYR A 57 -22.07 -12.73 -3.93
C TYR A 57 -21.25 -11.48 -4.29
N GLU A 58 -19.92 -11.52 -4.21
CA GLU A 58 -19.05 -10.39 -4.58
C GLU A 58 -18.49 -10.51 -6.01
N LYS A 59 -19.02 -11.44 -6.83
CA LYS A 59 -18.57 -11.67 -8.21
C LYS A 59 -18.62 -10.40 -9.06
N ASN A 60 -19.68 -9.61 -8.93
CA ASN A 60 -19.82 -8.35 -9.67
C ASN A 60 -18.75 -7.34 -9.25
N ARG A 61 -18.53 -7.20 -7.94
CA ARG A 61 -17.47 -6.36 -7.39
C ARG A 61 -16.09 -6.78 -7.87
N ARG A 62 -15.80 -8.10 -7.89
CA ARG A 62 -14.55 -8.64 -8.43
C ARG A 62 -14.36 -8.23 -9.89
N LYS A 63 -15.40 -8.37 -10.73
CA LYS A 63 -15.33 -7.95 -12.15
C LYS A 63 -15.04 -6.45 -12.28
N THR A 64 -15.71 -5.60 -11.49
CA THR A 64 -15.43 -4.15 -11.47
C THR A 64 -13.98 -3.86 -11.09
N TRP A 65 -13.44 -4.54 -10.09
CA TRP A 65 -12.04 -4.35 -9.70
C TRP A 65 -11.06 -4.75 -10.80
N ILE A 66 -11.32 -5.87 -11.49
CA ILE A 66 -10.49 -6.33 -12.60
C ILE A 66 -10.54 -5.32 -13.75
N ASN A 67 -11.74 -4.83 -14.09
CA ASN A 67 -11.93 -3.83 -15.14
C ASN A 67 -11.23 -2.51 -14.80
N ASN A 68 -11.29 -2.07 -13.54
CA ASN A 68 -10.68 -0.79 -13.14
C ASN A 68 -9.14 -0.82 -13.14
N VAL A 69 -8.53 -1.99 -12.91
CA VAL A 69 -7.07 -2.16 -13.05
C VAL A 69 -6.64 -2.05 -14.52
N ASP A 70 -7.58 -2.31 -15.45
CA ASP A 70 -7.45 -2.19 -16.91
C ASP A 70 -6.09 -2.64 -17.46
N ARG A 71 -5.67 -3.84 -17.05
CA ARG A 71 -4.41 -4.41 -17.48
C ARG A 71 -4.64 -5.27 -18.72
N THR A 72 -4.11 -4.83 -19.85
CA THR A 72 -4.03 -5.66 -21.05
C THR A 72 -2.71 -6.42 -21.06
N LEU A 73 -2.78 -7.74 -21.25
CA LEU A 73 -1.58 -8.55 -21.45
C LEU A 73 -1.08 -8.41 -22.90
N PRO A 74 0.23 -8.61 -23.15
CA PRO A 74 0.75 -8.71 -24.51
C PRO A 74 -0.04 -9.74 -25.32
N GLY A 75 -0.55 -9.32 -26.49
CA GLY A 75 -1.42 -10.15 -27.32
C GLY A 75 -2.92 -10.05 -27.01
N ASN A 76 -3.39 -8.93 -26.45
CA ASN A 76 -4.80 -8.62 -26.20
C ASN A 76 -5.54 -9.65 -25.34
N LYS A 77 -4.82 -10.39 -24.49
CA LYS A 77 -5.45 -11.33 -23.56
C LYS A 77 -6.00 -10.57 -22.35
N PRO A 78 -7.22 -10.92 -21.88
CA PRO A 78 -7.74 -10.36 -20.64
C PRO A 78 -6.83 -10.76 -19.49
N TRP A 79 -6.44 -9.79 -18.67
CA TRP A 79 -5.70 -10.06 -17.45
C TRP A 79 -6.66 -10.55 -16.35
N GLU A 80 -6.24 -11.57 -15.61
CA GLU A 80 -6.96 -12.04 -14.43
C GLU A 80 -6.06 -12.04 -13.19
N PRO A 81 -6.59 -11.65 -12.02
CA PRO A 81 -5.84 -11.61 -10.79
C PRO A 81 -5.63 -13.01 -10.22
N LYS A 82 -4.37 -13.31 -9.92
CA LYS A 82 -3.91 -14.51 -9.22
C LYS A 82 -4.18 -14.43 -7.72
N GLU A 83 -4.00 -15.54 -7.01
CA GLU A 83 -4.22 -15.63 -5.56
C GLU A 83 -3.38 -14.63 -4.75
N ASN A 84 -2.20 -14.25 -5.24
CA ASN A 84 -1.28 -13.32 -4.57
C ASN A 84 -1.41 -11.88 -5.04
N ASP A 85 -2.24 -11.60 -6.03
CA ASP A 85 -2.43 -10.24 -6.52
C ASP A 85 -3.23 -9.42 -5.51
N ARG A 86 -2.72 -8.24 -5.17
CA ARG A 86 -3.33 -7.32 -4.22
C ARG A 86 -3.49 -5.94 -4.83
N ILE A 87 -4.44 -5.18 -4.31
CA ILE A 87 -4.54 -3.75 -4.57
C ILE A 87 -4.22 -3.02 -3.25
N CYS A 88 -3.25 -2.11 -3.28
CA CYS A 88 -2.91 -1.33 -2.09
C CYS A 88 -4.00 -0.28 -1.79
N SER A 89 -4.06 0.14 -0.53
CA SER A 89 -5.14 0.98 -0.03
C SER A 89 -5.18 2.38 -0.64
N LYS A 90 -4.06 2.84 -1.21
CA LYS A 90 -3.93 4.11 -1.95
C LYS A 90 -4.87 4.23 -3.15
N HIS A 91 -5.32 3.10 -3.69
CA HIS A 91 -6.23 3.07 -4.84
C HIS A 91 -7.71 3.29 -4.44
N PHE A 92 -7.99 3.40 -3.14
CA PHE A 92 -9.32 3.63 -2.60
C PHE A 92 -9.43 5.04 -2.00
N VAL A 93 -10.59 5.66 -2.14
CA VAL A 93 -10.89 6.96 -1.53
C VAL A 93 -10.67 6.88 -0.01
N GLY A 94 -9.87 7.80 0.53
CA GLY A 94 -9.52 7.80 1.96
C GLY A 94 -8.48 6.75 2.36
N ASN A 95 -7.69 6.22 1.42
CA ASN A 95 -6.63 5.24 1.66
C ASN A 95 -7.11 3.95 2.36
N SER A 96 -8.40 3.62 2.21
CA SER A 96 -9.03 2.47 2.87
C SER A 96 -10.21 1.94 2.08
N LYS A 97 -10.40 0.62 2.06
CA LYS A 97 -11.49 -0.03 1.35
C LYS A 97 -12.74 -0.07 2.22
N SER A 98 -13.87 0.36 1.67
CA SER A 98 -15.18 0.20 2.32
C SER A 98 -15.86 -1.12 1.92
N ASN A 99 -16.77 -1.62 2.75
CA ASN A 99 -17.66 -2.74 2.42
C ASN A 99 -19.08 -2.29 2.05
N ILE A 100 -19.37 -1.00 2.15
CA ILE A 100 -20.67 -0.42 1.83
C ILE A 100 -20.70 -0.10 0.34
N GLU A 101 -21.64 -0.68 -0.41
CA GLU A 101 -21.71 -0.57 -1.88
C GLU A 101 -21.82 0.87 -2.38
N LEU A 102 -22.56 1.71 -1.65
CA LEU A 102 -22.75 3.14 -1.97
C LEU A 102 -21.55 4.02 -1.60
N HIS A 103 -20.55 3.48 -0.90
CA HIS A 103 -19.40 4.26 -0.46
C HIS A 103 -18.40 4.44 -1.60
N PRO A 104 -17.83 5.64 -1.81
CA PRO A 104 -16.89 5.88 -2.92
C PRO A 104 -15.64 5.00 -2.87
N ALA A 105 -15.24 4.57 -1.67
CA ALA A 105 -14.13 3.63 -1.44
C ALA A 105 -14.51 2.13 -1.57
N TYR A 106 -15.68 1.80 -2.12
CA TYR A 106 -16.10 0.42 -2.33
C TYR A 106 -15.29 -0.27 -3.43
N ASN A 107 -14.94 0.48 -4.49
CA ASN A 107 -14.12 0.04 -5.60
C ASN A 107 -12.82 0.86 -5.67
N PRO A 108 -11.73 0.28 -6.18
CA PRO A 108 -10.53 1.05 -6.45
C PRO A 108 -10.83 1.98 -7.63
N THR A 109 -10.60 3.27 -7.47
CA THR A 109 -10.93 4.30 -8.46
C THR A 109 -9.76 5.26 -8.72
N ILE A 110 -8.72 5.21 -7.89
CA ILE A 110 -7.55 6.07 -8.00
C ILE A 110 -6.44 5.26 -8.67
N PHE A 111 -6.07 5.56 -9.90
CA PHE A 111 -5.00 4.87 -10.64
C PHE A 111 -4.01 5.89 -11.22
N PRO A 112 -2.70 5.64 -11.09
CA PRO A 112 -1.69 6.46 -11.77
C PRO A 112 -1.84 6.28 -13.30
N LYS A 113 -1.79 7.38 -14.04
CA LYS A 113 -1.76 7.40 -15.51
C LYS A 113 -0.32 7.51 -15.99
#